data_AF-A0A660TUV1-F1
#
_entry.id   AF-A0A660TUV1-F1
#
_cell.length_a   1.000
_cell.length_b   1.000
_cell.length_c   1.000
_cell.angle_alpha   90.00
_cell.angle_beta   90.00
_cell.angle_gamma   90.00
#
_symmetry.space_group_name_H-M   'P 1'
#
loop_
_entity.id
_entity.type
_entity.pdbx_description
1 polymer ?
#
loop_
_entity_poly.entity_id
_entity_poly.type
_entity_poly.pdbx_seq_one_letter_code
_entity_poly.pdbx_strand_id
1 'polypeptide(L)'
;MPIIFYLYYFITNKISRKYRLIILKVILKDEKIREIELSGHGNGLKGRDIICAAVSGISQTALLGILYYNKHGINWKMEDGFLYIDVYDVKDDRIQIILTSMIIGLKAIAKEYPKQIKIEM
;
A
#
# COMPACT_ATOMS: atom_id res chain seq x y z
N MET A 1 1.49 -37.97 -3.04
CA MET A 1 1.92 -36.81 -3.85
C MET A 1 3.42 -36.61 -3.62
N PRO A 2 4.26 -36.55 -4.67
CA PRO A 2 5.70 -36.63 -4.50
C PRO A 2 6.29 -35.33 -3.95
N ILE A 3 7.27 -35.45 -3.05
CA ILE A 3 8.02 -34.35 -2.41
C ILE A 3 8.61 -33.36 -3.43
N ILE A 4 8.91 -33.82 -4.65
CA ILE A 4 9.41 -33.01 -5.76
C ILE A 4 8.39 -31.95 -6.20
N PHE A 5 7.09 -32.24 -6.14
CA PHE A 5 6.05 -31.25 -6.50
C PHE A 5 5.94 -30.17 -5.42
N TYR A 6 6.12 -30.52 -4.14
CA TYR A 6 6.15 -29.55 -3.05
C TYR A 6 7.42 -28.69 -3.15
N LEU A 7 8.58 -29.29 -3.45
CA LEU A 7 9.83 -28.57 -3.65
C LEU A 7 9.76 -27.66 -4.89
N TYR A 8 9.19 -28.13 -6.00
CA TYR A 8 8.97 -27.33 -7.21
C TYR A 8 7.98 -26.19 -6.97
N TYR A 9 6.85 -26.45 -6.28
CA TYR A 9 5.90 -25.41 -5.86
C TYR A 9 6.54 -24.40 -4.89
N PHE A 10 7.40 -24.86 -3.97
CA PHE A 10 8.13 -23.99 -3.04
C PHE A 10 9.20 -23.17 -3.76
N ILE A 11 9.96 -23.75 -4.68
CA ILE A 11 11.02 -23.10 -5.46
C ILE A 11 10.41 -22.10 -6.47
N THR A 12 9.37 -22.49 -7.20
CA THR A 12 8.67 -21.60 -8.15
C THR A 12 7.96 -20.46 -7.44
N ASN A 13 7.32 -20.69 -6.28
CA ASN A 13 6.75 -19.59 -5.49
C ASN A 13 7.83 -18.71 -4.82
N LYS A 14 9.00 -19.23 -4.44
CA LYS A 14 10.10 -18.37 -3.92
C LYS A 14 10.73 -17.51 -5.02
N ILE A 15 10.79 -18.01 -6.25
CA ILE A 15 11.34 -17.29 -7.40
C ILE A 15 10.36 -16.21 -7.89
N SER A 16 9.05 -16.47 -7.90
CA SER A 16 8.02 -15.46 -8.24
C SER A 16 7.82 -14.38 -7.17
N ARG A 17 8.12 -14.69 -5.89
CA ARG A 17 8.02 -13.74 -4.76
C ARG A 17 9.23 -12.82 -4.58
N LYS A 18 10.30 -13.00 -5.37
CA LYS A 18 11.62 -12.42 -5.06
C LYS A 18 11.73 -10.90 -5.26
N TYR A 19 10.86 -10.25 -6.06
CA TYR A 19 10.89 -8.79 -6.23
C TYR A 19 9.51 -8.16 -6.50
N ARG A 20 8.61 -8.11 -5.52
CA ARG A 20 7.40 -7.28 -5.67
C ARG A 20 7.75 -5.79 -5.52
N LEU A 21 7.52 -5.04 -6.58
CA LEU A 21 7.54 -3.58 -6.60
C LEU A 21 6.38 -3.09 -5.72
N ILE A 22 6.62 -2.09 -4.87
CA ILE A 22 5.54 -1.42 -4.14
C ILE A 22 4.88 -0.46 -5.12
N ILE A 23 3.56 -0.57 -5.28
CA ILE A 23 2.81 0.29 -6.20
C ILE A 23 1.73 0.99 -5.39
N LEU A 24 1.76 2.31 -5.41
CA LEU A 24 0.68 3.17 -4.93
C LEU A 24 -0.06 3.72 -6.15
N LYS A 25 -1.32 3.35 -6.32
CA LYS A 25 -2.23 3.96 -7.29
C LYS A 25 -3.16 4.90 -6.55
N VAL A 26 -3.38 6.07 -7.13
CA VAL A 26 -4.30 7.09 -6.62
C VAL A 26 -5.25 7.42 -7.75
N ILE A 27 -6.56 7.42 -7.50
CA ILE A 27 -7.56 7.89 -8.46
C ILE A 27 -8.19 9.14 -7.90
N LEU A 28 -8.18 10.20 -8.71
CA LEU A 28 -8.79 11.48 -8.39
C LEU A 28 -10.15 11.62 -9.07
N LYS A 29 -11.09 12.30 -8.40
CA LYS A 29 -12.34 12.79 -8.97
C LYS A 29 -12.52 14.24 -8.52
N ASP A 30 -12.71 15.16 -9.45
CA ASP A 30 -12.86 16.60 -9.17
C ASP A 30 -11.73 17.13 -8.25
N GLU A 31 -10.48 16.74 -8.56
CA GLU A 31 -9.25 17.05 -7.79
C GLU A 31 -9.21 16.51 -6.35
N LYS A 32 -10.18 15.69 -5.94
CA LYS A 32 -10.24 15.02 -4.65
C LYS A 32 -9.88 13.54 -4.79
N ILE A 33 -9.23 12.99 -3.77
CA ILE A 33 -8.85 11.57 -3.73
C ILE A 33 -10.12 10.75 -3.58
N ARG A 34 -10.42 9.94 -4.59
CA ARG A 34 -11.57 9.04 -4.64
C ARG A 34 -11.16 7.62 -4.24
N GLU A 35 -9.98 7.17 -4.69
CA GLU A 35 -9.52 5.81 -4.46
C GLU A 35 -8.01 5.78 -4.22
N ILE A 36 -7.57 4.88 -3.34
CA ILE A 36 -6.17 4.49 -3.20
C ILE A 36 -6.04 2.97 -3.19
N GLU A 37 -5.08 2.46 -3.96
CA GLU A 37 -4.61 1.08 -3.91
C GLU A 37 -3.10 1.06 -3.64
N LEU A 38 -2.69 0.37 -2.58
CA LEU A 38 -1.30 0.15 -2.24
C LEU A 38 -1.02 -1.35 -2.20
N SER A 39 -0.11 -1.82 -3.06
CA SER A 39 0.22 -3.24 -3.19
C SER A 39 1.73 -3.48 -3.14
N GLY A 40 2.12 -4.72 -2.84
CA GLY A 40 3.52 -5.17 -2.93
C GLY A 40 4.38 -4.93 -1.69
N HIS A 41 3.78 -4.50 -0.57
CA HIS A 41 4.47 -4.22 0.69
C HIS A 41 4.48 -5.40 1.68
N GLY A 42 4.13 -6.63 1.25
CA GLY A 42 4.08 -7.84 2.07
C GLY A 42 5.29 -8.76 1.90
N ASN A 43 5.68 -9.46 2.99
CA ASN A 43 6.78 -10.44 3.09
C ASN A 43 8.11 -10.03 2.40
N GLY A 44 8.92 -9.22 3.09
CA GLY A 44 10.27 -8.82 2.67
C GLY A 44 11.39 -9.80 3.05
N LEU A 45 12.53 -9.68 2.37
CA LEU A 45 13.82 -10.22 2.79
C LEU A 45 14.59 -9.10 3.52
N LYS A 46 15.47 -9.47 4.47
CA LYS A 46 16.33 -8.54 5.25
C LYS A 46 16.85 -7.38 4.41
N GLY A 47 16.52 -6.15 4.80
CA GLY A 47 16.87 -4.89 4.13
C GLY A 47 15.73 -4.25 3.32
N ARG A 48 14.85 -5.04 2.68
CA ARG A 48 13.56 -4.54 2.14
C ARG A 48 12.53 -4.37 3.26
N ASP A 49 12.71 -5.09 4.36
CA ASP A 49 11.86 -5.03 5.53
C ASP A 49 11.71 -3.61 6.08
N ILE A 50 12.76 -2.78 6.01
CA ILE A 50 12.71 -1.39 6.50
C ILE A 50 11.80 -0.53 5.61
N ILE A 51 11.89 -0.69 4.28
CA ILE A 51 11.05 0.05 3.33
C ILE A 51 9.60 -0.44 3.43
N CYS A 52 9.37 -1.75 3.46
CA CYS A 52 8.03 -2.31 3.65
C CYS A 52 7.44 -1.87 5.00
N ALA A 53 8.24 -1.84 6.07
CA ALA A 53 7.80 -1.36 7.38
C ALA A 53 7.48 0.13 7.37
N ALA A 54 8.29 0.97 6.73
CA ALA A 54 8.01 2.40 6.58
C ALA A 54 6.71 2.64 5.77
N VAL A 55 6.56 1.96 4.64
CA VAL A 55 5.35 2.02 3.81
C VAL A 55 4.11 1.56 4.58
N SER A 56 4.21 0.44 5.30
CA SER A 56 3.12 -0.10 6.12
C SER A 56 2.77 0.82 7.28
N GLY A 57 3.78 1.36 7.97
CA GLY A 57 3.60 2.28 9.09
C GLY A 57 2.87 3.54 8.65
N ILE A 58 3.29 4.16 7.56
CA ILE A 58 2.65 5.37 7.01
C ILE A 58 1.21 5.08 6.57
N SER A 59 1.00 4.02 5.78
CA SER A 59 -0.31 3.75 5.17
C SER A 59 -1.35 3.26 6.18
N GLN A 60 -0.95 2.40 7.12
CA GLN A 60 -1.84 1.93 8.18
C GLN A 60 -2.15 3.03 9.20
N THR A 61 -1.18 3.91 9.51
CA THR A 61 -1.46 5.08 10.35
C THR A 61 -2.48 6.01 9.71
N ALA A 62 -2.39 6.23 8.39
CA ALA A 62 -3.38 7.02 7.65
C ALA A 62 -4.77 6.37 7.71
N LEU A 63 -4.88 5.05 7.48
CA LEU A 63 -6.14 4.32 7.63
C LEU A 63 -6.71 4.48 9.04
N LEU A 64 -5.91 4.25 10.09
CA LEU A 64 -6.34 4.37 11.48
C LEU A 64 -6.83 5.78 11.80
N GLY A 65 -6.14 6.82 11.32
CA GLY A 65 -6.56 8.21 11.46
C GLY A 65 -7.93 8.47 10.84
N ILE A 66 -8.16 7.99 9.61
CA ILE A 66 -9.46 8.13 8.95
C ILE A 66 -10.55 7.40 9.74
N LEU A 67 -10.30 6.16 10.18
CA LEU A 67 -11.27 5.40 10.98
C LEU A 67 -11.61 6.08 12.31
N TYR A 68 -10.64 6.78 12.92
CA TYR A 68 -10.86 7.56 14.13
C TYR A 68 -11.76 8.78 13.88
N TYR A 69 -11.47 9.58 12.84
CA TYR A 69 -12.20 10.84 12.60
C TYR A 69 -13.51 10.68 11.84
N ASN A 70 -13.57 9.75 10.88
CA ASN A 70 -14.75 9.47 10.07
C ASN A 70 -14.69 8.08 9.41
N LYS A 71 -14.97 7.02 10.18
CA LYS A 71 -15.06 5.65 9.65
C LYS A 71 -16.12 5.43 8.57
N HIS A 72 -17.16 6.29 8.50
CA HIS A 72 -18.26 6.14 7.55
C HIS A 72 -17.98 6.84 6.21
N GLY A 73 -16.92 7.65 6.14
CA GLY A 73 -16.52 8.34 4.90
C GLY A 73 -15.75 7.46 3.92
N ILE A 74 -15.38 6.23 4.29
CA ILE A 74 -14.62 5.30 3.45
C ILE A 74 -15.17 3.86 3.51
N ASN A 75 -14.92 3.09 2.46
CA ASN A 75 -14.75 1.65 2.54
C ASN A 75 -13.27 1.32 2.41
N TRP A 76 -12.86 0.19 2.99
CA TRP A 76 -11.46 -0.22 2.94
C TRP A 76 -11.32 -1.74 2.94
N LYS A 77 -10.20 -2.21 2.42
CA LYS A 77 -9.80 -3.62 2.43
C LYS A 77 -8.31 -3.71 2.73
N MET A 78 -7.92 -4.57 3.67
CA MET A 78 -6.52 -4.80 4.04
C MET A 78 -6.23 -6.29 4.06
N GLU A 79 -5.17 -6.70 3.37
CA GLU A 79 -4.65 -8.07 3.31
C GLU A 79 -3.11 -8.04 3.35
N ASP A 80 -2.44 -9.18 3.41
CA ASP A 80 -0.97 -9.23 3.42
C ASP A 80 -0.38 -8.55 2.17
N GLY A 81 0.29 -7.42 2.39
CA GLY A 81 0.90 -6.61 1.35
C GLY A 81 -0.08 -5.87 0.43
N PHE A 82 -1.33 -5.68 0.87
CA PHE A 82 -2.37 -4.97 0.13
C PHE A 82 -3.22 -4.07 1.04
N LEU A 83 -3.43 -2.83 0.62
CA LEU A 83 -4.35 -1.88 1.23
C LEU A 83 -5.14 -1.19 0.12
N TYR A 84 -6.45 -1.12 0.28
CA TYR A 84 -7.36 -0.41 -0.60
C TYR A 84 -8.28 0.49 0.22
N ILE A 85 -8.49 1.72 -0.24
CA ILE A 85 -9.37 2.72 0.36
C ILE A 85 -10.24 3.34 -0.74
N ASP A 86 -11.55 3.23 -0.56
CA ASP A 86 -12.59 3.80 -1.41
C ASP A 86 -13.27 4.95 -0.64
N VAL A 87 -13.10 6.20 -1.09
CA VAL A 87 -13.58 7.40 -0.38
C VAL A 87 -14.97 7.80 -0.86
N TYR A 88 -16.00 7.56 -0.04
CA TYR A 88 -17.37 8.01 -0.32
C TYR A 88 -17.56 9.50 -0.03
N ASP A 89 -17.04 9.95 1.11
CA ASP A 89 -17.14 11.33 1.52
C ASP A 89 -15.91 12.13 1.06
N VAL A 90 -15.81 12.32 -0.26
CA VAL A 90 -14.70 13.08 -0.88
C VAL A 90 -14.64 14.54 -0.44
N LYS A 91 -15.71 15.05 0.18
CA LYS A 91 -15.81 16.42 0.69
C LYS A 91 -15.29 16.56 2.12
N ASP A 92 -15.03 15.47 2.83
CA ASP A 92 -14.44 15.54 4.17
C ASP A 92 -12.95 15.87 4.07
N ASP A 93 -12.61 17.12 4.39
CA ASP A 93 -11.24 17.60 4.33
C ASP A 93 -10.30 16.83 5.27
N ARG A 94 -10.79 16.23 6.36
CA ARG A 94 -9.95 15.42 7.27
C ARG A 94 -9.45 14.17 6.55
N ILE A 95 -10.31 13.50 5.79
CA ILE A 95 -9.94 12.33 4.99
C ILE A 95 -8.92 12.75 3.93
N GLN A 96 -9.20 13.84 3.22
CA GLN A 96 -8.32 14.33 2.15
C GLN A 96 -6.94 14.74 2.66
N ILE A 97 -6.87 15.42 3.81
CA ILE A 97 -5.61 15.82 4.44
C ILE A 97 -4.81 14.59 4.87
N ILE A 98 -5.44 13.58 5.47
CA ILE A 98 -4.76 12.36 5.90
C ILE A 98 -4.22 11.58 4.70
N LEU A 99 -5.04 11.37 3.67
CA LEU A 99 -4.61 10.66 2.46
C LEU A 99 -3.52 11.42 1.69
N THR A 100 -3.62 12.76 1.62
CA THR A 100 -2.57 13.59 1.01
C THR A 100 -1.27 13.51 1.81
N SER A 101 -1.36 13.53 3.15
CA SER A 101 -0.19 13.37 4.04
C SER A 101 0.49 12.02 3.84
N MET A 102 -0.30 10.95 3.71
CA MET A 102 0.18 9.60 3.38
C MET A 102 0.93 9.61 2.03
N ILE A 103 0.34 10.19 0.98
CA ILE A 103 0.96 10.27 -0.35
C ILE A 103 2.27 11.07 -0.30
N ILE A 104 2.33 12.19 0.43
CA ILE A 104 3.55 12.99 0.60
C ILE A 104 4.66 12.14 1.24
N GLY A 105 4.35 11.43 2.33
CA GLY A 105 5.31 10.54 3.00
C GLY A 105 5.82 9.42 2.09
N LEU A 106 4.91 8.78 1.35
CA LEU A 106 5.29 7.72 0.39
C LEU A 106 6.08 8.26 -0.80
N LYS A 107 5.79 9.47 -1.29
CA LYS A 107 6.59 10.18 -2.31
C LYS A 107 8.01 10.47 -1.84
N ALA A 108 8.19 10.86 -0.58
CA ALA A 108 9.51 11.08 -0.01
C ALA A 108 10.34 9.79 -0.02
N ILE A 109 9.77 8.66 0.42
CA ILE A 109 10.44 7.35 0.35
C ILE A 109 10.70 6.94 -1.11
N ALA A 110 9.73 7.12 -2.01
CA ALA A 110 9.90 6.76 -3.42
C ALA A 110 11.03 7.55 -4.11
N LYS A 111 11.27 8.80 -3.70
CA LYS A 111 12.38 9.62 -4.20
C LYS A 111 13.75 9.04 -3.83
N GLU A 112 13.88 8.52 -2.61
CA GLU A 112 15.11 7.87 -2.13
C GLU A 112 15.26 6.45 -2.71
N TYR A 113 14.14 5.78 -2.99
CA TYR A 113 14.08 4.37 -3.38
C TYR A 113 13.27 4.13 -4.68
N PRO A 114 13.62 4.78 -5.81
CA PRO A 114 12.79 4.82 -7.02
C PRO A 114 12.66 3.47 -7.74
N LYS A 115 13.55 2.51 -7.47
CA LYS A 115 13.48 1.14 -8.03
C LYS A 115 12.54 0.22 -7.24
N GLN A 116 12.06 0.68 -6.07
CA GLN A 116 11.32 -0.15 -5.12
C GLN A 116 9.88 0.32 -4.91
N ILE A 117 9.61 1.62 -5.12
CA ILE A 117 8.28 2.21 -5.02
C ILE A 117 7.95 2.94 -6.31
N LYS A 118 6.77 2.66 -6.87
CA LYS A 118 6.17 3.38 -7.99
C LYS A 118 4.87 4.03 -7.52
N ILE A 119 4.67 5.27 -7.93
CA ILE A 119 3.45 6.03 -7.65
C ILE A 119 2.77 6.34 -8.97
N GLU A 120 1.50 5.97 -9.07
CA GLU A 120 0.63 6.13 -10.23
C GLU A 120 -0.54 7.01 -9.77
N MET A 121 -0.85 8.02 -10.57
CA MET A 121 -1.85 9.06 -10.30
C MET A 121 -2.93 9.04 -11.39
#